data_AF-A0A3N1Y277-F1
#
_entry.id   AF-A0A3N1Y277-F1
#
_cell.length_a   1.000
_cell.length_b   1.000
_cell.length_c   1.000
_cell.angle_alpha   90.00
_cell.angle_beta   90.00
_cell.angle_gamma   90.00
#
_symmetry.space_group_name_H-M   'P 1'
#
loop_
_entity.id
_entity.type
_entity.pdbx_description
1 polymer ?
#
loop_
_entity_poly.entity_id
_entity_poly.type
_entity_poly.pdbx_seq_one_letter_code
_entity_poly.pdbx_strand_id
1 'polypeptide(L)'
;PIQVQAVVYIVQRMAEMAALGVIAGVWAYLRGRRTGRWRWYGLSVLALAFGGLSKENAWIGPVLVVLAEYGVVRRGAVLATWRDRLVWSLPVAGLVWVVGDLALGGPLAGWLLPGYAYRSFTLVERLLTEPRVIGLHLGQWLWPWPERFSIEHEVAVSRGVLEPPTTLVGLLGVVVWVGGGLWLLWCGGRRRRVGFGLLWFAAALVVESTVVPLELVFEHRMYLPTVGLGVVTGVGVSWAWRRLRPAAVALPGALVLAALAASTSARLPVWRDNLTLYAEAVRHAPGSARAWVNYGLGLAQAGRHDEAMAAYRRALALEDLPEARHNLAMQLERRGRLREALAELDRAVARVPRLAPARLERGRIRHRLGDLRGAVEDYDAALALRPGWWVPLDNRALARLALGDVAGALADLDRAIGLAPAVARLWADRGAVRLVAGDPAAALADLERAVALGADDAGVHYNRGRALARLGRAEEAAAAWRRACALGLARACRAAGSRAREGTPAPFPGFGNGIPGREQESAGMTD
;
A
#
# COMPACT_ATOMS: atom_id res chain seq x y z
N PRO A 1 4.19 -19.34 11.47
CA PRO A 1 2.99 -18.96 10.69
C PRO A 1 2.57 -17.49 10.80
N ILE A 2 2.28 -16.97 12.01
CA ILE A 2 1.79 -15.58 12.19
C ILE A 2 2.76 -14.51 11.65
N GLN A 3 4.08 -14.79 11.70
CA GLN A 3 5.11 -13.85 11.27
C GLN A 3 5.37 -13.83 9.75
N VAL A 4 4.69 -14.66 8.94
CA VAL A 4 4.92 -14.70 7.48
C VAL A 4 4.76 -13.32 6.85
N GLN A 5 3.77 -12.54 7.31
CA GLN A 5 3.57 -11.17 6.82
C GLN A 5 4.79 -10.27 7.07
N ALA A 6 5.47 -10.37 8.22
CA ALA A 6 6.63 -9.52 8.52
C ALA A 6 7.85 -9.84 7.63
N VAL A 7 7.99 -11.12 7.24
CA VAL A 7 9.14 -11.62 6.48
C VAL A 7 8.97 -11.42 4.97
N VAL A 8 7.81 -11.84 4.46
CA VAL A 8 7.57 -11.96 3.02
C VAL A 8 7.10 -10.64 2.42
N TYR A 9 6.33 -9.85 3.17
CA TYR A 9 5.86 -8.55 2.68
C TYR A 9 6.95 -7.49 2.87
N ILE A 10 7.50 -7.00 1.75
CA ILE A 10 8.70 -6.16 1.73
C ILE A 10 8.61 -4.94 2.65
N VAL A 11 7.45 -4.26 2.66
CA VAL A 11 7.20 -3.07 3.47
C VAL A 11 7.29 -3.38 4.97
N GLN A 12 6.99 -4.61 5.39
CA GLN A 12 6.96 -4.99 6.80
C GLN A 12 8.27 -5.57 7.33
N ARG A 13 9.31 -5.69 6.50
CA ARG A 13 10.66 -6.10 6.96
C ARG A 13 11.25 -5.12 7.97
N MET A 14 10.81 -3.85 7.96
CA MET A 14 11.15 -2.88 9.00
C MET A 14 10.72 -3.33 10.41
N ALA A 15 9.64 -4.11 10.54
CA ALA A 15 9.20 -4.66 11.83
C ALA A 15 10.20 -5.70 12.38
N GLU A 16 10.86 -6.46 11.50
CA GLU A 16 11.89 -7.42 11.89
C GLU A 16 13.16 -6.72 12.37
N MET A 17 13.57 -5.66 11.66
CA MET A 17 14.71 -4.82 12.05
C MET A 17 14.46 -4.11 13.38
N ALA A 18 13.27 -3.56 13.56
CA ALA A 18 12.82 -2.94 14.80
C ALA A 18 12.89 -3.94 15.97
N ALA A 19 12.35 -5.14 15.78
CA ALA A 19 12.40 -6.18 16.80
C ALA A 19 13.83 -6.67 17.08
N LEU A 20 14.67 -6.83 16.05
CA LEU A 20 16.07 -7.19 16.20
C LEU A 20 16.81 -6.16 17.07
N GLY A 21 16.64 -4.86 16.77
CA GLY A 21 17.23 -3.77 17.54
C GLY A 21 16.80 -3.79 19.00
N VAL A 22 15.51 -3.98 19.27
CA VAL A 22 14.96 -4.08 20.63
C VAL A 22 15.49 -5.31 21.38
N ILE A 23 15.45 -6.49 20.76
CA ILE A 23 15.94 -7.73 21.37
C ILE A 23 17.44 -7.65 21.65
N ALA A 24 18.23 -7.17 20.68
CA ALA A 24 19.68 -6.97 20.84
C ALA A 24 19.97 -5.94 21.94
N GLY A 25 19.19 -4.87 22.02
CA GLY A 25 19.28 -3.87 23.07
C GLY A 25 19.08 -4.46 24.46
N VAL A 26 17.96 -5.15 24.68
CA VAL A 26 17.65 -5.79 25.98
C VAL A 26 18.67 -6.88 26.31
N TRP A 27 19.10 -7.68 25.34
CA TRP A 27 20.14 -8.69 25.54
C TRP A 27 21.49 -8.07 25.94
N ALA A 28 21.90 -7.01 25.25
CA ALA A 28 23.14 -6.29 25.55
C ALA A 28 23.07 -5.67 26.95
N TYR A 29 21.94 -5.08 27.34
CA TYR A 29 21.71 -4.60 28.70
C TYR A 29 21.90 -5.72 29.74
N LEU A 30 21.24 -6.87 29.55
CA LEU A 30 21.36 -8.01 30.46
C LEU A 30 22.80 -8.56 30.53
N ARG A 31 23.53 -8.54 29.41
CA ARG A 31 24.97 -8.87 29.36
C ARG A 31 25.81 -7.86 30.13
N GLY A 32 25.51 -6.57 30.03
CA GLY A 32 26.12 -5.51 30.83
C GLY A 32 25.92 -5.74 32.32
N ARG A 33 24.69 -6.03 32.74
CA ARG A 33 24.36 -6.33 34.14
C ARG A 33 25.08 -7.58 34.67
N ARG A 34 25.26 -8.60 33.83
CA ARG A 34 25.99 -9.83 34.21
C ARG A 34 27.50 -9.65 34.28
N THR A 35 28.08 -8.84 33.40
CA THR A 35 29.55 -8.74 33.23
C THR A 35 30.16 -7.49 33.86
N GLY A 36 29.35 -6.49 34.20
CA GLY A 36 29.81 -5.19 34.69
C GLY A 36 30.50 -4.31 33.63
N ARG A 37 30.63 -4.76 32.37
CA ARG A 37 31.39 -4.02 31.33
C ARG A 37 30.52 -2.95 30.65
N TRP A 38 30.99 -1.71 30.66
CA TRP A 38 30.24 -0.56 30.15
C TRP A 38 29.90 -0.63 28.66
N ARG A 39 30.77 -1.25 27.84
CA ARG A 39 30.57 -1.42 26.38
C ARG A 39 29.24 -2.07 26.01
N TRP A 40 28.72 -2.93 26.89
CA TRP A 40 27.42 -3.59 26.67
C TRP A 40 26.24 -2.63 26.84
N TYR A 41 26.34 -1.65 27.72
CA TYR A 41 25.33 -0.59 27.82
C TYR A 41 25.39 0.35 26.62
N GLY A 42 26.61 0.67 26.13
CA GLY A 42 26.78 1.40 24.87
C GLY A 42 26.13 0.66 23.69
N LEU A 43 26.39 -0.66 23.56
CA LEU A 43 25.73 -1.50 22.56
C LEU A 43 24.21 -1.54 22.74
N SER A 44 23.72 -1.59 23.98
CA SER A 44 22.29 -1.55 24.27
C SER A 44 21.65 -0.28 23.72
N VAL A 45 22.23 0.89 23.99
CA VAL A 45 21.71 2.18 23.51
C VAL A 45 21.74 2.25 21.99
N LEU A 46 22.85 1.86 21.37
CA LEU A 46 22.99 1.85 19.91
C LEU A 46 21.97 0.92 19.24
N ALA A 47 21.81 -0.31 19.75
CA ALA A 47 20.86 -1.26 19.19
C ALA A 47 19.40 -0.77 19.30
N LEU A 48 19.04 -0.15 20.42
CA LEU A 48 17.72 0.46 20.59
C LEU A 48 17.51 1.64 19.64
N ALA A 49 18.52 2.49 19.45
CA ALA A 49 18.46 3.61 18.50
C ALA A 49 18.28 3.11 17.06
N PHE A 50 19.05 2.11 16.63
CA PHE A 50 18.87 1.48 15.31
C PHE A 50 17.49 0.86 15.15
N GLY A 51 16.95 0.22 16.19
CA GLY A 51 15.58 -0.25 16.20
C GLY A 51 14.58 0.90 15.98
N GLY A 52 14.68 1.97 16.76
CA GLY A 52 13.80 3.14 16.68
C GLY A 52 13.90 3.93 15.36
N LEU A 53 15.06 3.91 14.71
CA LEU A 53 15.25 4.45 13.36
C LEU A 53 14.70 3.53 12.26
N SER A 54 14.44 2.27 12.57
CA SER A 54 13.84 1.31 11.63
C SER A 54 12.32 1.41 11.62
N LYS A 55 11.71 1.46 12.82
CA LYS A 55 10.26 1.61 13.00
C LYS A 55 9.95 2.27 14.33
N GLU A 56 8.93 3.12 14.37
CA GLU A 56 8.50 3.90 15.52
C GLU A 56 8.16 3.04 16.76
N ASN A 57 7.66 1.81 16.55
CA ASN A 57 7.29 0.93 17.65
C ASN A 57 8.48 0.44 18.48
N ALA A 58 9.71 0.47 17.94
CA ALA A 58 10.92 0.06 18.66
C ALA A 58 11.29 1.04 19.79
N TRP A 59 10.72 2.24 19.82
CA TRP A 59 10.90 3.18 20.93
C TRP A 59 10.31 2.69 22.26
N ILE A 60 9.59 1.56 22.27
CA ILE A 60 9.24 0.84 23.51
C ILE A 60 10.46 0.19 24.19
N GLY A 61 11.59 0.06 23.49
CA GLY A 61 12.81 -0.60 23.95
C GLY A 61 13.31 -0.18 25.35
N PRO A 62 13.40 1.11 25.69
CA PRO A 62 13.77 1.56 27.04
C PRO A 62 12.82 1.04 28.13
N VAL A 63 11.51 1.01 27.87
CA VAL A 63 10.51 0.44 28.79
C VAL A 63 10.76 -1.05 28.99
N LEU A 64 11.08 -1.78 27.91
CA LEU A 64 11.40 -3.20 27.97
C LEU A 64 12.73 -3.49 28.68
N VAL A 65 13.72 -2.60 28.60
CA VAL A 65 14.96 -2.66 29.40
C VAL A 65 14.66 -2.49 30.88
N VAL A 66 13.83 -1.50 31.25
CA VAL A 66 13.39 -1.33 32.64
C VAL A 66 12.66 -2.58 33.11
N LEU A 67 11.72 -3.10 32.32
CA LEU A 67 11.01 -4.34 32.63
C LEU A 67 11.99 -5.52 32.82
N ALA A 68 13.06 -5.60 32.04
CA ALA A 68 14.09 -6.63 32.17
C ALA A 68 14.90 -6.48 33.48
N GLU A 69 15.22 -5.27 33.92
CA GLU A 69 15.88 -5.05 35.21
C GLU A 69 15.04 -5.59 36.38
N TYR A 70 13.73 -5.32 36.40
CA TYR A 70 12.84 -5.79 37.46
C TYR A 70 12.48 -7.28 37.34
N GLY A 71 12.30 -7.77 36.12
CA GLY A 71 11.84 -9.13 35.85
C GLY A 71 12.93 -10.20 35.81
N VAL A 72 14.17 -9.80 35.52
CA VAL A 72 15.27 -10.75 35.30
C VAL A 72 16.44 -10.51 36.26
N VAL A 73 16.84 -9.25 36.46
CA VAL A 73 18.09 -8.92 37.17
C VAL A 73 17.87 -8.80 38.68
N ARG A 74 16.90 -7.98 39.11
CA ARG A 74 16.68 -7.70 40.53
C ARG A 74 16.09 -8.91 41.25
N ARG A 75 16.57 -9.14 42.49
CA ARG A 75 16.10 -10.21 43.38
C ARG A 75 15.24 -9.73 44.55
N GLY A 76 15.33 -8.45 44.92
CA GLY A 76 14.53 -7.84 46.00
C GLY A 76 13.11 -7.45 45.56
N ALA A 77 12.30 -6.94 46.50
CA ALA A 77 10.92 -6.50 46.24
C ALA A 77 10.85 -5.42 45.14
N VAL A 78 9.74 -5.41 44.40
CA VAL A 78 9.56 -4.52 43.22
C VAL A 78 9.48 -3.04 43.62
N LEU A 79 8.86 -2.70 44.76
CA LEU A 79 8.68 -1.33 45.26
C LEU A 79 9.50 -1.04 46.52
N ALA A 80 10.72 -1.60 46.61
CA ALA A 80 11.53 -1.52 47.82
C ALA A 80 12.00 -0.09 48.15
N THR A 81 12.26 0.73 47.13
CA THR A 81 12.82 2.09 47.29
C THR A 81 11.90 3.17 46.71
N TRP A 82 12.13 4.43 47.08
CA TRP A 82 11.39 5.56 46.50
C TRP A 82 11.62 5.68 44.98
N ARG A 83 12.82 5.34 44.50
CA ARG A 83 13.14 5.30 43.06
C ARG A 83 12.29 4.27 42.34
N ASP A 84 12.03 3.14 42.98
CA ASP A 84 11.16 2.10 42.42
C ASP A 84 9.74 2.62 42.29
N ARG A 85 9.21 3.27 43.33
CA ARG A 85 7.87 3.89 43.29
C ARG A 85 7.77 4.93 42.18
N LEU A 86 8.82 5.72 41.98
CA LEU A 86 8.90 6.71 40.89
C LEU A 86 8.86 6.03 39.51
N VAL A 87 9.67 4.98 39.29
CA VAL A 87 9.69 4.28 37.99
C VAL A 87 8.33 3.64 37.69
N TRP A 88 7.70 3.01 38.69
CA TRP A 88 6.40 2.36 38.53
C TRP A 88 5.22 3.33 38.49
N SER A 89 5.38 4.59 38.89
CA SER A 89 4.35 5.63 38.70
C SER A 89 4.37 6.21 37.28
N LEU A 90 5.48 6.10 36.52
CA LEU A 90 5.59 6.67 35.17
C LEU A 90 4.51 6.18 34.19
N PRO A 91 4.19 4.87 34.08
CA PRO A 91 3.13 4.42 33.18
C PRO A 91 1.76 4.97 33.56
N VAL A 92 1.48 5.09 34.86
CA VAL A 92 0.23 5.67 35.37
C VAL A 92 0.18 7.16 35.06
N ALA A 93 1.27 7.90 35.31
CA ALA A 93 1.37 9.31 34.97
C ALA A 93 1.23 9.56 33.48
N GLY A 94 1.85 8.71 32.64
CA GLY A 94 1.70 8.75 31.19
C GLY A 94 0.26 8.52 30.74
N LEU A 95 -0.44 7.53 31.33
CA LEU A 95 -1.85 7.28 31.05
C LEU A 95 -2.73 8.47 31.46
N VAL A 96 -2.52 9.03 32.65
CA VAL A 96 -3.24 10.22 33.13
C VAL A 96 -2.99 11.41 32.20
N TRP A 97 -1.76 11.61 31.74
CA TRP A 97 -1.44 12.66 30.78
C TRP A 97 -2.14 12.45 29.44
N VAL A 98 -2.11 11.23 28.87
CA VAL A 98 -2.80 10.93 27.60
C VAL A 98 -4.31 11.18 27.74
N VAL A 99 -4.94 10.69 28.81
CA VAL A 99 -6.37 10.89 29.05
C VAL A 99 -6.70 12.36 29.23
N GLY A 100 -5.90 13.09 30.02
CA GLY A 100 -6.06 14.53 30.24
C GLY A 100 -5.89 15.35 28.96
N ASP A 101 -4.87 15.05 28.15
CA ASP A 101 -4.63 15.69 26.85
C ASP A 101 -5.83 15.46 25.91
N LEU A 102 -6.29 14.22 25.78
CA LEU A 102 -7.46 13.89 24.95
C LEU A 102 -8.74 14.58 25.43
N ALA A 103 -8.96 14.65 26.74
CA ALA A 103 -10.15 15.29 27.32
C ALA A 103 -10.14 16.82 27.18
N LEU A 104 -8.96 17.44 27.21
CA LEU A 104 -8.80 18.90 27.16
C LEU A 104 -8.47 19.43 25.75
N GLY A 105 -8.40 18.56 24.74
CA GLY A 105 -8.03 18.95 23.38
C GLY A 105 -6.58 19.43 23.26
N GLY A 106 -5.67 18.76 23.96
CA GLY A 106 -4.24 19.08 23.96
C GLY A 106 -3.51 18.75 22.66
N PRO A 107 -2.19 18.95 22.62
CA PRO A 107 -1.38 18.70 21.43
C PRO A 107 -1.47 17.28 20.89
N LEU A 108 -1.54 16.27 21.76
CA LEU A 108 -1.68 14.87 21.32
C LEU A 108 -3.04 14.67 20.64
N ALA A 109 -4.12 15.20 21.22
CA ALA A 109 -5.45 15.14 20.63
C ALA A 109 -5.49 15.79 19.24
N GLY A 110 -4.87 16.97 19.09
CA GLY A 110 -4.78 17.68 17.81
C GLY A 110 -4.04 16.90 16.72
N TRP A 111 -3.03 16.11 17.08
CA TRP A 111 -2.32 15.23 16.14
C TRP A 111 -3.09 13.94 15.85
N LEU A 112 -3.75 13.37 16.87
CA LEU A 112 -4.26 12.01 16.85
C LEU A 112 -5.69 11.89 16.32
N LEU A 113 -6.60 12.76 16.75
CA LEU A 113 -8.02 12.68 16.43
C LEU A 113 -8.33 12.87 14.93
N PRO A 114 -7.64 13.74 14.17
CA PRO A 114 -7.88 13.87 12.74
C PRO A 114 -7.68 12.56 11.95
N GLY A 115 -6.79 11.68 12.41
CA GLY A 115 -6.56 10.40 11.75
C GLY A 115 -7.75 9.43 11.79
N TYR A 116 -8.71 9.65 12.69
CA TYR A 116 -9.95 8.87 12.74
C TYR A 116 -11.01 9.34 11.73
N ALA A 117 -10.86 10.51 11.11
CA ALA A 117 -11.83 11.03 10.15
C ALA A 117 -11.98 10.15 8.90
N TYR A 118 -10.97 9.33 8.60
CA TYR A 118 -10.92 8.43 7.45
C TYR A 118 -11.07 6.94 7.84
N ARG A 119 -11.48 6.67 9.09
CA ARG A 119 -11.68 5.31 9.60
C ARG A 119 -13.17 5.02 9.72
N SER A 120 -13.53 3.73 9.60
CA SER A 120 -14.88 3.25 9.81
C SER A 120 -15.28 3.12 11.30
N PHE A 121 -14.38 3.51 12.20
CA PHE A 121 -14.54 3.43 13.66
C PHE A 121 -13.90 4.65 14.32
N THR A 122 -14.39 4.98 15.51
CA THR A 122 -13.89 6.04 16.38
C THR A 122 -12.75 5.56 17.29
N LEU A 123 -12.08 6.50 17.97
CA LEU A 123 -11.09 6.19 18.99
C LEU A 123 -11.64 5.27 20.10
N VAL A 124 -12.84 5.56 20.59
CA VAL A 124 -13.47 4.78 21.68
C VAL A 124 -13.78 3.37 21.21
N GLU A 125 -14.38 3.23 20.03
CA GLU A 125 -14.65 1.93 19.42
C GLU A 125 -13.37 1.13 19.18
N ARG A 126 -12.28 1.77 18.74
CA ARG A 126 -10.96 1.11 18.65
C ARG A 126 -10.52 0.57 20.01
N LEU A 127 -10.46 1.42 21.04
CA LEU A 127 -10.01 1.01 22.38
C LEU A 127 -10.88 -0.11 22.98
N LEU A 128 -12.17 -0.14 22.69
CA LEU A 128 -13.07 -1.23 23.07
C LEU A 128 -12.86 -2.51 22.24
N THR A 129 -12.39 -2.39 21.00
CA THR A 129 -12.19 -3.52 20.10
C THR A 129 -10.84 -4.21 20.29
N GLU A 130 -9.77 -3.44 20.53
CA GLU A 130 -8.39 -3.94 20.65
C GLU A 130 -8.22 -5.10 21.66
N PRO A 131 -8.86 -5.12 22.85
CA PRO A 131 -8.77 -6.27 23.77
C PRO A 131 -9.19 -7.61 23.14
N ARG A 132 -10.19 -7.60 22.25
CA ARG A 132 -10.62 -8.78 21.50
C ARG A 132 -9.64 -9.13 20.40
N VAL A 133 -9.03 -8.13 19.75
CA VAL A 133 -7.97 -8.32 18.76
C VAL A 133 -6.74 -8.97 19.40
N ILE A 134 -6.35 -8.55 20.61
CA ILE A 134 -5.30 -9.21 21.37
C ILE A 134 -5.67 -10.69 21.63
N GLY A 135 -6.92 -10.96 21.99
CA GLY A 135 -7.45 -12.33 22.12
C GLY A 135 -7.36 -13.13 20.81
N LEU A 136 -7.70 -12.52 19.67
CA LEU A 136 -7.54 -13.12 18.34
C LEU A 136 -6.07 -13.48 18.07
N HIS A 137 -5.14 -12.57 18.32
CA HIS A 137 -3.71 -12.80 18.11
C HIS A 137 -3.14 -13.87 19.05
N LEU A 138 -3.55 -13.90 20.31
CA LEU A 138 -3.20 -14.98 21.25
C LEU A 138 -3.74 -16.32 20.74
N GLY A 139 -4.98 -16.34 20.25
CA GLY A 139 -5.58 -17.51 19.61
C GLY A 139 -4.80 -17.96 18.37
N GLN A 140 -4.39 -17.04 17.51
CA GLN A 140 -3.57 -17.31 16.32
C GLN A 140 -2.18 -17.84 16.69
N TRP A 141 -1.61 -17.40 17.81
CA TRP A 141 -0.32 -17.90 18.30
C TRP A 141 -0.44 -19.31 18.90
N LEU A 142 -1.49 -19.57 19.68
CA LEU A 142 -1.77 -20.88 20.30
C LEU A 142 -2.21 -21.94 19.26
N TRP A 143 -3.03 -21.52 18.29
CA TRP A 143 -3.57 -22.38 17.24
C TRP A 143 -3.32 -21.75 15.86
N PRO A 144 -2.09 -21.88 15.33
CA PRO A 144 -1.64 -21.17 14.14
C PRO A 144 -2.01 -21.92 12.87
N TRP A 145 -3.30 -22.09 12.60
CA TRP A 145 -3.80 -22.72 11.38
C TRP A 145 -3.76 -21.75 10.18
N PRO A 146 -3.37 -22.17 8.96
CA PRO A 146 -3.27 -21.27 7.79
C PRO A 146 -4.53 -20.43 7.53
N GLU A 147 -5.71 -21.02 7.67
CA GLU A 147 -7.02 -20.39 7.47
C GLU A 147 -7.40 -19.34 8.52
N ARG A 148 -6.55 -19.10 9.52
CA ARG A 148 -6.77 -18.03 10.52
C ARG A 148 -5.93 -16.80 10.23
N PHE A 149 -5.19 -16.80 9.13
CA PHE A 149 -4.28 -15.73 8.75
C PHE A 149 -4.69 -15.11 7.44
N SER A 150 -4.63 -13.79 7.37
CA SER A 150 -4.96 -13.01 6.18
C SER A 150 -4.31 -11.62 6.25
N ILE A 151 -4.10 -10.97 5.11
CA ILE A 151 -3.70 -9.57 5.10
C ILE A 151 -4.85 -8.65 5.57
N GLU A 152 -6.09 -9.15 5.52
CA GLU A 152 -7.28 -8.46 5.99
C GLU A 152 -8.16 -9.37 6.83
N HIS A 153 -8.65 -8.85 7.94
CA HIS A 153 -9.55 -9.55 8.85
C HIS A 153 -10.84 -8.76 9.02
N GLU A 154 -11.96 -9.48 9.02
CA GLU A 154 -13.25 -8.92 9.39
C GLU A 154 -13.45 -9.08 10.91
N VAL A 155 -13.42 -7.95 11.62
CA VAL A 155 -13.65 -7.92 13.07
C VAL A 155 -14.81 -6.98 13.36
N ALA A 156 -15.82 -7.51 14.06
CA ALA A 156 -16.94 -6.69 14.53
C ALA A 156 -16.43 -5.60 15.47
N VAL A 157 -16.65 -4.35 15.10
CA VAL A 157 -16.31 -3.18 15.90
C VAL A 157 -17.14 -3.18 17.19
N SER A 158 -16.48 -2.97 18.33
CA SER A 158 -17.12 -2.88 19.63
C SER A 158 -17.75 -1.50 19.82
N ARG A 159 -19.09 -1.42 19.79
CA ARG A 159 -19.86 -0.19 20.01
C ARG A 159 -20.15 0.09 21.49
N GLY A 160 -19.91 -0.90 22.34
CA GLY A 160 -20.02 -0.77 23.78
C GLY A 160 -19.32 -1.92 24.50
N VAL A 161 -19.28 -1.85 25.83
CA VAL A 161 -18.62 -2.88 26.66
C VAL A 161 -19.29 -4.25 26.53
N LEU A 162 -20.60 -4.27 26.26
CA LEU A 162 -21.40 -5.49 26.10
C LEU A 162 -21.73 -5.80 24.63
N GLU A 163 -21.31 -4.96 23.69
CA GLU A 163 -21.63 -5.11 22.27
C GLU A 163 -20.36 -5.14 21.41
N PRO A 164 -19.98 -6.32 20.89
CA PRO A 164 -20.52 -7.64 21.22
C PRO A 164 -20.11 -8.11 22.63
N PRO A 165 -20.75 -9.16 23.21
CA PRO A 165 -20.45 -9.63 24.56
C PRO A 165 -18.99 -10.06 24.76
N THR A 166 -18.31 -10.46 23.68
CA THR A 166 -16.88 -10.76 23.68
C THR A 166 -16.01 -9.56 24.04
N THR A 167 -16.52 -8.33 24.00
CA THR A 167 -15.80 -7.10 24.38
C THR A 167 -15.48 -7.11 25.87
N LEU A 168 -16.48 -7.37 26.72
CA LEU A 168 -16.28 -7.53 28.16
C LEU A 168 -15.28 -8.65 28.46
N VAL A 169 -15.39 -9.79 27.77
CA VAL A 169 -14.45 -10.92 27.92
C VAL A 169 -13.03 -10.51 27.55
N GLY A 170 -12.85 -9.77 26.45
CA GLY A 170 -11.54 -9.25 26.03
C GLY A 170 -10.96 -8.28 27.06
N LEU A 171 -11.77 -7.34 27.56
CA LEU A 171 -11.38 -6.38 28.60
C LEU A 171 -10.94 -7.09 29.88
N LEU A 172 -11.76 -8.01 30.38
CA LEU A 172 -11.42 -8.84 31.56
C LEU A 172 -10.15 -9.67 31.30
N GLY A 173 -10.01 -10.22 30.09
CA GLY A 173 -8.82 -10.96 29.68
C GLY A 173 -7.54 -10.13 29.77
N VAL A 174 -7.57 -8.88 29.30
CA VAL A 174 -6.42 -7.96 29.43
C VAL A 174 -6.12 -7.63 30.89
N VAL A 175 -7.14 -7.37 31.71
CA VAL A 175 -6.97 -7.12 33.16
C VAL A 175 -6.33 -8.32 33.85
N VAL A 176 -6.83 -9.53 33.60
CA VAL A 176 -6.28 -10.77 34.15
C VAL A 176 -4.85 -11.00 33.66
N TRP A 177 -4.56 -10.74 32.39
CA TRP A 177 -3.23 -10.92 31.81
C TRP A 177 -2.19 -9.99 32.43
N VAL A 178 -2.48 -8.68 32.45
CA VAL A 178 -1.58 -7.67 33.01
C VAL A 178 -1.47 -7.83 34.53
N GLY A 179 -2.60 -8.01 35.23
CA GLY A 179 -2.64 -8.23 36.67
C GLY A 179 -1.89 -9.49 37.09
N GLY A 180 -2.07 -10.60 36.36
CA GLY A 180 -1.33 -11.84 36.56
C GLY A 180 0.17 -11.69 36.29
N GLY A 181 0.55 -10.95 35.25
CA GLY A 181 1.93 -10.60 34.95
C GLY A 181 2.60 -9.82 36.09
N LEU A 182 1.93 -8.78 36.59
CA LEU A 182 2.39 -7.98 37.74
C LEU A 182 2.48 -8.80 39.02
N TRP A 183 1.47 -9.63 39.30
CA TRP A 183 1.46 -10.52 40.46
C TRP A 183 2.63 -11.51 40.43
N LEU A 184 2.90 -12.15 39.28
CA LEU A 184 4.03 -13.07 39.11
C LEU A 184 5.39 -12.36 39.24
N LEU A 185 5.48 -11.10 38.81
CA LEU A 185 6.64 -10.25 39.03
C LEU A 185 6.86 -9.97 40.52
N TRP A 186 5.77 -9.80 41.27
CA TRP A 186 5.77 -9.54 42.70
C TRP A 186 6.12 -10.76 43.56
N CYS A 187 5.57 -11.94 43.24
CA CYS A 187 5.79 -13.18 44.00
C CYS A 187 7.24 -13.66 44.06
N GLY A 188 8.13 -13.11 43.21
CA GLY A 188 9.56 -13.41 43.27
C GLY A 188 9.96 -14.78 42.69
N GLY A 189 11.24 -15.11 42.81
CA GLY A 189 11.81 -16.38 42.36
C GLY A 189 11.74 -16.60 40.85
N ARG A 190 11.52 -17.85 40.42
CA ARG A 190 11.44 -18.20 38.98
C ARG A 190 10.20 -17.63 38.28
N ARG A 191 9.14 -17.33 39.05
CA ARG A 191 7.87 -16.77 38.55
C ARG A 191 8.05 -15.39 37.94
N ARG A 192 9.05 -14.61 38.40
CA ARG A 192 9.40 -13.31 37.80
C ARG A 192 9.66 -13.34 36.32
N ARG A 193 10.31 -14.40 35.83
CA ARG A 193 10.62 -14.55 34.40
C ARG A 193 9.37 -14.80 33.57
N VAL A 194 8.37 -15.45 34.16
CA VAL A 194 7.05 -15.61 33.54
C VAL A 194 6.32 -14.27 33.53
N GLY A 195 6.30 -13.55 34.67
CA GLY A 195 5.75 -12.21 34.75
C GLY A 195 6.39 -11.24 33.75
N PHE A 196 7.72 -11.29 33.60
CA PHE A 196 8.47 -10.55 32.58
C PHE A 196 7.97 -10.86 31.17
N GLY A 197 7.81 -12.14 30.80
CA GLY A 197 7.32 -12.52 29.47
C GLY A 197 5.87 -12.08 29.20
N LEU A 198 4.98 -12.20 30.18
CA LEU A 198 3.58 -11.76 30.06
C LEU A 198 3.47 -10.23 29.93
N LEU A 199 4.25 -9.48 30.73
CA LEU A 199 4.28 -8.02 30.69
C LEU A 199 5.02 -7.48 29.46
N TRP A 200 6.02 -8.21 28.95
CA TRP A 200 6.67 -7.87 27.68
C TRP A 200 5.65 -7.86 26.56
N PHE A 201 4.83 -8.93 26.47
CA PHE A 201 3.81 -9.05 25.45
C PHE A 201 2.83 -7.87 25.50
N ALA A 202 2.33 -7.53 26.69
CA ALA A 202 1.44 -6.39 26.88
C ALA A 202 2.13 -5.06 26.53
N ALA A 203 3.33 -4.80 27.05
CA ALA A 203 4.05 -3.55 26.85
C ALA A 203 4.41 -3.32 25.37
N ALA A 204 4.85 -4.36 24.66
CA ALA A 204 5.18 -4.27 23.24
C ALA A 204 3.96 -3.98 22.36
N LEU A 205 2.75 -4.41 22.78
CA LEU A 205 1.50 -4.11 22.06
C LEU A 205 0.94 -2.72 22.36
N VAL A 206 1.33 -2.07 23.45
CA VAL A 206 0.82 -0.73 23.82
C VAL A 206 1.03 0.29 22.70
N VAL A 207 2.10 0.21 21.91
CA VAL A 207 2.31 1.19 20.84
C VAL A 207 1.30 1.01 19.69
N GLU A 208 0.91 -0.24 19.40
CA GLU A 208 0.14 -0.58 18.20
C GLU A 208 -1.36 -0.83 18.49
N SER A 209 -1.71 -1.18 19.73
CA SER A 209 -3.07 -1.50 20.19
C SER A 209 -3.60 -0.46 21.20
N THR A 210 -3.39 0.82 20.91
CA THR A 210 -3.88 1.95 21.73
C THR A 210 -4.58 3.01 20.89
N VAL A 211 -4.31 4.29 21.17
CA VAL A 211 -5.02 5.46 20.68
C VAL A 211 -4.67 5.81 19.24
N VAL A 212 -3.60 5.24 18.67
CA VAL A 212 -3.12 5.57 17.32
C VAL A 212 -4.14 5.10 16.26
N PRO A 213 -4.53 5.96 15.29
CA PRO A 213 -5.56 5.67 14.28
C PRO A 213 -5.07 4.72 13.17
N LEU A 214 -4.67 3.51 13.54
CA LEU A 214 -4.30 2.43 12.64
C LEU A 214 -5.49 1.50 12.37
N GLU A 215 -5.35 0.53 11.47
CA GLU A 215 -6.34 -0.56 11.34
C GLU A 215 -6.45 -1.38 12.62
N LEU A 216 -7.57 -2.07 12.81
CA LEU A 216 -7.83 -2.88 14.00
C LEU A 216 -6.90 -4.10 14.06
N VAL A 217 -6.74 -4.85 12.96
CA VAL A 217 -5.98 -6.10 12.96
C VAL A 217 -4.86 -6.09 11.92
N PHE A 218 -3.65 -6.35 12.38
CA PHE A 218 -2.51 -6.69 11.52
C PHE A 218 -1.60 -7.69 12.23
N GLU A 219 -1.24 -8.78 11.56
CA GLU A 219 -0.47 -9.85 12.19
C GLU A 219 1.00 -9.50 12.38
N HIS A 220 1.59 -8.69 11.48
CA HIS A 220 2.98 -8.26 11.58
C HIS A 220 3.29 -7.49 12.88
N ARG A 221 2.27 -6.96 13.55
CA ARG A 221 2.34 -6.35 14.89
C ARG A 221 2.82 -7.31 15.96
N MET A 222 2.62 -8.61 15.74
CA MET A 222 2.94 -9.66 16.70
C MET A 222 4.43 -10.03 16.71
N TYR A 223 5.27 -9.44 15.85
CA TYR A 223 6.69 -9.82 15.76
C TYR A 223 7.45 -9.58 17.07
N LEU A 224 7.43 -8.35 17.60
CA LEU A 224 8.08 -8.01 18.87
C LEU A 224 7.32 -8.53 20.12
N PRO A 225 5.98 -8.43 20.21
CA PRO A 225 5.23 -8.94 21.36
C PRO A 225 5.40 -10.44 21.62
N THR A 226 5.43 -11.27 20.56
CA THR A 226 5.52 -12.73 20.73
C THR A 226 6.85 -13.21 21.31
N VAL A 227 7.89 -12.36 21.35
CA VAL A 227 9.12 -12.62 22.10
C VAL A 227 8.82 -12.87 23.58
N GLY A 228 7.89 -12.11 24.17
CA GLY A 228 7.44 -12.30 25.55
C GLY A 228 6.82 -13.68 25.79
N LEU A 229 5.98 -14.13 24.86
CA LEU A 229 5.42 -15.50 24.89
C LEU A 229 6.52 -16.55 24.73
N GLY A 230 7.52 -16.29 23.88
CA GLY A 230 8.73 -17.11 23.74
C GLY A 230 9.52 -17.25 25.05
N VAL A 231 9.58 -16.21 25.89
CA VAL A 231 10.17 -16.31 27.22
C VAL A 231 9.34 -17.24 28.11
N VAL A 232 8.02 -17.09 28.13
CA VAL A 232 7.13 -17.93 28.94
C VAL A 232 7.27 -19.41 28.55
N THR A 233 7.23 -19.71 27.25
CA THR A 233 7.42 -21.08 26.75
C THR A 233 8.81 -21.60 27.07
N GLY A 234 9.86 -20.80 26.91
CA GLY A 234 11.24 -21.18 27.24
C GLY A 234 11.43 -21.50 28.73
N VAL A 235 10.80 -20.75 29.64
CA VAL A 235 10.79 -21.05 31.08
C VAL A 235 10.07 -22.36 31.37
N GLY A 236 8.92 -22.59 30.73
CA GLY A 236 8.15 -23.83 30.85
C GLY A 236 8.91 -25.06 30.36
N VAL A 237 9.50 -24.99 29.16
CA VAL A 237 10.34 -26.04 28.57
C VAL A 237 11.56 -26.31 29.44
N SER A 238 12.25 -25.27 29.93
CA SER A 238 13.40 -25.42 30.84
C SER A 238 13.02 -26.06 32.18
N TRP A 239 11.81 -25.81 32.67
CA TRP A 239 11.30 -26.47 33.87
C TRP A 239 11.00 -27.95 33.58
N ALA A 240 10.28 -28.24 32.49
CA ALA A 240 9.93 -29.59 32.09
C ALA A 240 11.18 -30.45 31.82
N TRP A 241 12.17 -29.90 31.10
CA TRP A 241 13.44 -30.57 30.78
C TRP A 241 14.22 -31.01 32.02
N ARG A 242 14.07 -30.29 33.13
CA ARG A 242 14.74 -30.63 34.40
C ARG A 242 13.98 -31.65 35.25
N ARG A 243 12.72 -31.96 34.91
CA ARG A 243 11.86 -32.86 35.70
C ARG A 243 11.43 -34.11 34.96
N LEU A 244 11.31 -34.03 33.65
CA LEU A 244 10.87 -35.11 32.78
C LEU A 244 12.08 -35.70 32.03
N ARG A 245 11.90 -36.90 31.47
CA ARG A 245 12.89 -37.49 30.58
C ARG A 245 13.07 -36.57 29.35
N PRO A 246 14.29 -36.35 28.83
CA PRO A 246 14.53 -35.49 27.67
C PRO A 246 13.62 -35.80 26.48
N ALA A 247 13.38 -37.09 26.18
CA ALA A 247 12.48 -37.53 25.11
C ALA A 247 11.03 -37.04 25.28
N ALA A 248 10.53 -36.97 26.52
CA ALA A 248 9.17 -36.51 26.83
C ALA A 248 8.97 -35.00 26.60
N VAL A 249 10.06 -34.24 26.40
CA VAL A 249 10.04 -32.82 26.07
C VAL A 249 10.44 -32.58 24.62
N ALA A 250 11.48 -33.29 24.15
CA ALA A 250 12.00 -33.16 22.79
C ALA A 250 10.99 -33.61 21.74
N LEU A 251 10.30 -34.73 21.93
CA LEU A 251 9.37 -35.26 20.92
C LEU A 251 8.16 -34.33 20.71
N PRO A 252 7.40 -33.89 21.75
CA PRO A 252 6.35 -32.90 21.56
C PRO A 252 6.87 -31.57 20.99
N GLY A 253 8.06 -31.13 21.42
CA GLY A 253 8.69 -29.92 20.89
C GLY A 253 8.97 -30.02 19.39
N ALA A 254 9.51 -31.15 18.93
CA ALA A 254 9.76 -31.43 17.52
C ALA A 254 8.45 -31.48 16.71
N LEU A 255 7.39 -32.10 17.25
CA LEU A 255 6.07 -32.14 16.62
C LEU A 255 5.46 -30.73 16.48
N VAL A 256 5.58 -29.89 17.52
CA VAL A 256 5.15 -28.49 17.46
C VAL A 256 5.93 -27.72 16.42
N LEU A 257 7.26 -27.87 16.36
CA LEU A 257 8.09 -27.22 15.34
C LEU A 257 7.73 -27.70 13.92
N ALA A 258 7.49 -28.99 13.73
CA ALA A 258 7.05 -29.55 12.46
C ALA A 258 5.68 -29.00 12.04
N ALA A 259 4.72 -28.90 12.96
CA ALA A 259 3.41 -28.31 12.71
C ALA A 259 3.50 -26.81 12.36
N LEU A 260 4.35 -26.06 13.08
CA LEU A 260 4.62 -24.65 12.78
C LEU A 260 5.29 -24.47 11.41
N ALA A 261 6.22 -25.35 11.05
CA ALA A 261 6.86 -25.35 9.74
C ALA A 261 5.84 -25.66 8.64
N ALA A 262 5.05 -26.72 8.79
CA ALA A 262 4.00 -27.09 7.85
C ALA A 262 2.97 -25.97 7.64
N SER A 263 2.46 -25.37 8.72
CA SER A 263 1.53 -24.24 8.64
C SER A 263 2.16 -23.00 7.97
N THR A 264 3.44 -22.73 8.26
CA THR A 264 4.18 -21.64 7.59
C THR A 264 4.30 -21.90 6.10
N SER A 265 4.72 -23.11 5.70
CA SER A 265 4.85 -23.52 4.30
C SER A 265 3.52 -23.47 3.56
N ALA A 266 2.42 -23.88 4.19
CA ALA A 266 1.08 -23.82 3.60
C ALA A 266 0.60 -22.38 3.35
N ARG A 267 1.07 -21.41 4.13
CA ARG A 267 0.70 -19.99 4.00
C ARG A 267 1.50 -19.26 2.91
N LEU A 268 2.74 -19.67 2.64
CA LEU A 268 3.63 -18.96 1.71
C LEU A 268 3.05 -18.75 0.30
N PRO A 269 2.34 -19.71 -0.33
CA PRO A 269 1.77 -19.52 -1.66
C PRO A 269 0.79 -18.35 -1.78
N VAL A 270 0.12 -17.95 -0.70
CA VAL A 270 -0.80 -16.80 -0.66
C VAL A 270 -0.07 -15.49 -0.96
N TRP A 271 1.22 -15.40 -0.65
CA TRP A 271 2.02 -14.19 -0.81
C TRP A 271 2.75 -14.12 -2.15
N ARG A 272 2.45 -15.02 -3.10
CA ARG A 272 3.14 -15.12 -4.39
C ARG A 272 2.89 -13.90 -5.28
N ASP A 273 1.65 -13.48 -5.37
CA ASP A 273 1.20 -12.40 -6.25
C ASP A 273 -0.05 -11.72 -5.67
N ASN A 274 -0.39 -10.54 -6.20
CA ASN A 274 -1.54 -9.76 -5.73
C ASN A 274 -2.86 -10.53 -5.86
N LEU A 275 -3.02 -11.34 -6.91
CA LEU A 275 -4.27 -12.05 -7.18
C LEU A 275 -4.53 -13.11 -6.10
N THR A 276 -3.54 -13.95 -5.80
CA THR A 276 -3.62 -14.98 -4.75
C THR A 276 -3.76 -14.36 -3.35
N LEU A 277 -3.02 -13.29 -3.07
CA LEU A 277 -3.09 -12.57 -1.80
C LEU A 277 -4.48 -11.99 -1.54
N TYR A 278 -5.05 -11.29 -2.51
CA TYR A 278 -6.35 -10.65 -2.34
C TYR A 278 -7.53 -11.59 -2.58
N ALA A 279 -7.34 -12.72 -3.28
CA ALA A 279 -8.31 -13.82 -3.27
C ALA A 279 -8.48 -14.38 -1.86
N GLU A 280 -7.38 -14.55 -1.12
CA GLU A 280 -7.44 -14.94 0.29
C GLU A 280 -8.09 -13.84 1.13
N ALA A 281 -7.72 -12.58 0.92
CA ALA A 281 -8.31 -11.46 1.68
C ALA A 281 -9.84 -11.42 1.59
N VAL A 282 -10.42 -11.52 0.38
CA VAL A 282 -11.89 -11.50 0.22
C VAL A 282 -12.59 -12.74 0.76
N ARG A 283 -11.88 -13.89 0.89
CA ARG A 283 -12.42 -15.07 1.57
C ARG A 283 -12.55 -14.87 3.07
N HIS A 284 -11.60 -14.18 3.69
CA HIS A 284 -11.56 -13.93 5.13
C HIS A 284 -12.34 -12.68 5.56
N ALA A 285 -12.46 -11.71 4.66
CA ALA A 285 -13.16 -10.46 4.89
C ALA A 285 -14.08 -10.09 3.71
N PRO A 286 -15.11 -10.91 3.43
CA PRO A 286 -16.04 -10.67 2.32
C PRO A 286 -16.86 -9.37 2.47
N GLY A 287 -16.91 -8.79 3.67
CA GLY A 287 -17.51 -7.49 3.95
C GLY A 287 -16.61 -6.28 3.65
N SER A 288 -15.34 -6.47 3.30
CA SER A 288 -14.43 -5.36 3.04
C SER A 288 -14.43 -4.88 1.59
N ALA A 289 -14.95 -3.67 1.36
CA ALA A 289 -14.90 -3.03 0.05
C ALA A 289 -13.46 -2.90 -0.47
N ARG A 290 -12.50 -2.58 0.42
CA ARG A 290 -11.08 -2.41 0.07
C ARG A 290 -10.45 -3.70 -0.44
N ALA A 291 -10.69 -4.86 0.19
CA ALA A 291 -10.17 -6.12 -0.34
C ALA A 291 -10.79 -6.48 -1.69
N TRP A 292 -12.07 -6.20 -1.90
CA TRP A 292 -12.70 -6.41 -3.21
C TRP A 292 -12.11 -5.52 -4.30
N VAL A 293 -11.76 -4.26 -4.00
CA VAL A 293 -11.02 -3.39 -4.94
C VAL A 293 -9.66 -3.97 -5.28
N ASN A 294 -8.89 -4.37 -4.27
CA ASN A 294 -7.56 -4.92 -4.48
C ASN A 294 -7.59 -6.28 -5.21
N TYR A 295 -8.58 -7.11 -4.93
CA TYR A 295 -8.82 -8.34 -5.66
C TYR A 295 -9.18 -8.07 -7.12
N GLY A 296 -10.06 -7.09 -7.37
CA GLY A 296 -10.37 -6.61 -8.72
C GLY A 296 -9.14 -6.12 -9.48
N LEU A 297 -8.23 -5.40 -8.82
CA LEU A 297 -6.96 -4.98 -9.40
C LEU A 297 -6.08 -6.18 -9.78
N GLY A 298 -5.94 -7.17 -8.89
CA GLY A 298 -5.22 -8.41 -9.18
C GLY A 298 -5.82 -9.19 -10.36
N LEU A 299 -7.15 -9.27 -10.45
CA LEU A 299 -7.86 -9.88 -11.57
C LEU A 299 -7.62 -9.12 -12.88
N ALA A 300 -7.66 -7.79 -12.85
CA ALA A 300 -7.43 -6.95 -14.03
C ALA A 300 -5.98 -7.08 -14.54
N GLN A 301 -5.00 -7.16 -13.65
CA GLN A 301 -3.59 -7.42 -13.98
C GLN A 301 -3.39 -8.81 -14.61
N ALA A 302 -4.15 -9.81 -14.14
CA ALA A 302 -4.16 -11.15 -14.72
C ALA A 302 -4.99 -11.27 -16.02
N GLY A 303 -5.51 -10.16 -16.56
CA GLY A 303 -6.36 -10.15 -17.78
C GLY A 303 -7.79 -10.67 -17.59
N ARG A 304 -8.20 -10.99 -16.36
CA ARG A 304 -9.53 -11.50 -16.00
C ARG A 304 -10.53 -10.36 -15.83
N HIS A 305 -10.77 -9.62 -16.92
CA HIS A 305 -11.50 -8.35 -16.90
C HIS A 305 -12.94 -8.44 -16.40
N ASP A 306 -13.70 -9.49 -16.76
CA ASP A 306 -15.10 -9.60 -16.35
C ASP A 306 -15.24 -9.91 -14.84
N GLU A 307 -14.34 -10.73 -14.32
CA GLU A 307 -14.25 -11.01 -12.89
C GLU A 307 -13.79 -9.78 -12.11
N ALA A 308 -12.83 -9.01 -12.65
CA ALA A 308 -12.42 -7.73 -12.06
C ALA A 308 -13.60 -6.76 -11.96
N MET A 309 -14.42 -6.66 -13.01
CA MET A 309 -15.65 -5.85 -12.99
C MET A 309 -16.64 -6.33 -11.93
N ALA A 310 -16.81 -7.65 -11.77
CA ALA A 310 -17.66 -8.22 -10.72
C ALA A 310 -17.13 -7.88 -9.32
N ALA A 311 -15.82 -7.99 -9.10
CA ALA A 311 -15.17 -7.62 -7.84
C ALA A 311 -15.34 -6.13 -7.52
N TYR A 312 -15.15 -5.23 -8.49
CA TYR A 312 -15.39 -3.80 -8.28
C TYR A 312 -16.85 -3.48 -7.98
N ARG A 313 -17.81 -4.14 -8.67
CA ARG A 313 -19.23 -3.99 -8.35
C ARG A 313 -19.56 -4.50 -6.94
N ARG A 314 -18.92 -5.59 -6.51
CA ARG A 314 -19.05 -6.09 -5.14
C ARG A 314 -18.51 -5.09 -4.13
N ALA A 315 -17.35 -4.48 -4.38
CA ALA A 315 -16.84 -3.38 -3.54
C ALA A 315 -17.84 -2.22 -3.47
N LEU A 316 -18.37 -1.78 -4.62
CA LEU A 316 -19.34 -0.68 -4.72
C LEU A 316 -20.69 -0.97 -4.06
N ALA A 317 -21.06 -2.25 -3.93
CA ALA A 317 -22.24 -2.67 -3.19
C ALA A 317 -22.03 -2.62 -1.67
N LEU A 318 -20.78 -2.65 -1.20
CA LEU A 318 -20.42 -2.54 0.21
C LEU A 318 -20.19 -1.08 0.60
N GLU A 319 -19.47 -0.33 -0.24
CA GLU A 319 -19.14 1.07 0.00
C GLU A 319 -18.98 1.84 -1.32
N ASP A 320 -19.46 3.08 -1.38
CA ASP A 320 -19.32 3.95 -2.55
C ASP A 320 -17.89 4.55 -2.64
N LEU A 321 -16.96 3.73 -3.16
CA LEU A 321 -15.55 4.07 -3.30
C LEU A 321 -15.24 4.67 -4.70
N PRO A 322 -14.77 5.93 -4.79
CA PRO A 322 -14.38 6.57 -6.06
C PRO A 322 -13.32 5.79 -6.85
N GLU A 323 -12.36 5.18 -6.18
CA GLU A 323 -11.30 4.38 -6.76
C GLU A 323 -11.86 3.11 -7.40
N ALA A 324 -12.84 2.47 -6.76
CA ALA A 324 -13.52 1.30 -7.32
C ALA A 324 -14.30 1.65 -8.59
N ARG A 325 -14.98 2.82 -8.61
CA ARG A 325 -15.68 3.33 -9.81
C ARG A 325 -14.72 3.63 -10.95
N HIS A 326 -13.63 4.33 -10.65
CA HIS A 326 -12.57 4.59 -11.63
C HIS A 326 -12.03 3.31 -12.25
N ASN A 327 -11.69 2.32 -11.42
CA ASN A 327 -11.18 1.04 -11.88
C ASN A 327 -12.20 0.24 -12.70
N LEU A 328 -13.48 0.25 -12.29
CA LEU A 328 -14.58 -0.35 -13.05
C LEU A 328 -14.75 0.32 -14.42
N ALA A 329 -14.68 1.65 -14.48
CA ALA A 329 -14.78 2.41 -15.72
C ALA A 329 -13.68 2.06 -16.71
N MET A 330 -12.44 1.87 -16.24
CA MET A 330 -11.34 1.40 -17.10
C MET A 330 -11.62 0.02 -17.71
N GLN A 331 -12.24 -0.90 -16.96
CA GLN A 331 -12.61 -2.22 -17.51
C GLN A 331 -13.79 -2.13 -18.48
N LEU A 332 -14.81 -1.33 -18.16
CA LEU A 332 -15.94 -1.07 -19.05
C LEU A 332 -15.48 -0.50 -20.39
N GLU A 333 -14.53 0.43 -20.36
CA GLU A 333 -13.97 1.01 -21.56
C GLU A 333 -13.22 -0.02 -22.41
N ARG A 334 -12.41 -0.90 -21.80
CA ARG A 334 -11.75 -2.01 -22.54
C ARG A 334 -12.76 -2.90 -23.28
N ARG A 335 -13.98 -3.03 -22.74
CA ARG A 335 -15.10 -3.75 -23.36
C ARG A 335 -15.92 -2.89 -24.34
N GLY A 336 -15.50 -1.66 -24.62
CA GLY A 336 -16.19 -0.73 -25.52
C GLY A 336 -17.45 -0.08 -24.92
N ARG A 337 -17.73 -0.28 -23.63
CA ARG A 337 -18.92 0.23 -22.94
C ARG A 337 -18.71 1.66 -22.45
N LEU A 338 -18.43 2.57 -23.39
CA LEU A 338 -17.99 3.95 -23.11
C LEU A 338 -18.99 4.77 -22.30
N ARG A 339 -20.30 4.64 -22.57
CA ARG A 339 -21.34 5.38 -21.83
C ARG A 339 -21.44 4.95 -20.37
N GLU A 340 -21.27 3.66 -20.10
CA GLU A 340 -21.27 3.15 -18.72
C GLU A 340 -19.99 3.55 -17.99
N ALA A 341 -18.84 3.50 -18.67
CA ALA A 341 -17.58 4.01 -18.12
C ALA A 341 -17.69 5.50 -17.74
N LEU A 342 -18.30 6.32 -18.61
CA LEU A 342 -18.55 7.73 -18.33
C LEU A 342 -19.41 7.92 -17.08
N ALA A 343 -20.52 7.18 -16.96
CA ALA A 343 -21.42 7.28 -15.81
C ALA A 343 -20.73 6.92 -14.47
N GLU A 344 -19.86 5.91 -14.47
CA GLU A 344 -19.08 5.56 -13.29
C GLU A 344 -18.05 6.64 -12.93
N LEU A 345 -17.39 7.24 -13.93
CA LEU A 345 -16.43 8.33 -13.71
C LEU A 345 -17.11 9.62 -13.27
N ASP A 346 -18.31 9.93 -13.76
CA ASP A 346 -19.09 11.08 -13.29
C ASP A 346 -19.41 10.96 -11.80
N ARG A 347 -19.83 9.77 -11.35
CA ARG A 347 -20.06 9.49 -9.92
C ARG A 347 -18.77 9.59 -9.11
N ALA A 348 -17.66 9.05 -9.62
CA ALA A 348 -16.35 9.13 -8.94
C ALA A 348 -15.89 10.58 -8.75
N VAL A 349 -15.97 11.40 -9.80
CA VAL A 349 -15.57 12.82 -9.75
C VAL A 349 -16.53 13.66 -8.91
N ALA A 350 -17.83 13.35 -8.91
CA ALA A 350 -18.79 14.01 -8.04
C ALA A 350 -18.51 13.74 -6.55
N ARG A 351 -18.13 12.50 -6.21
CA ARG A 351 -17.80 12.10 -4.83
C ARG A 351 -16.47 12.67 -4.37
N VAL A 352 -15.43 12.60 -5.20
CA VAL A 352 -14.11 13.19 -4.92
C VAL A 352 -13.69 14.08 -6.08
N PRO A 353 -14.05 15.38 -6.02
CA PRO A 353 -13.64 16.36 -7.02
C PRO A 353 -12.15 16.69 -7.03
N ARG A 354 -11.29 15.94 -6.34
CA ARG A 354 -9.83 16.08 -6.42
C ARG A 354 -9.13 14.81 -6.91
N LEU A 355 -9.89 13.82 -7.38
CA LEU A 355 -9.33 12.59 -7.95
C LEU A 355 -8.86 12.83 -9.39
N ALA A 356 -7.62 13.31 -9.54
CA ALA A 356 -7.04 13.64 -10.85
C ALA A 356 -7.06 12.47 -11.86
N PRO A 357 -6.76 11.22 -11.48
CA PRO A 357 -6.87 10.07 -12.39
C PRO A 357 -8.27 9.85 -12.96
N ALA A 358 -9.31 10.00 -12.13
CA ALA A 358 -10.68 9.87 -12.61
C ALA A 358 -11.05 10.97 -13.61
N ARG A 359 -10.55 12.20 -13.44
CA ARG A 359 -10.75 13.27 -14.43
C ARG A 359 -10.05 13.01 -15.74
N LEU A 360 -8.78 12.61 -15.71
CA LEU A 360 -8.05 12.24 -16.93
C LEU A 360 -8.82 11.17 -17.71
N GLU A 361 -9.24 10.10 -17.03
CA GLU A 361 -9.99 9.04 -17.69
C GLU A 361 -11.35 9.52 -18.18
N ARG A 362 -12.06 10.35 -17.41
CA ARG A 362 -13.34 10.92 -17.84
C ARG A 362 -13.19 11.75 -19.11
N GLY A 363 -12.18 12.63 -19.16
CA GLY A 363 -11.89 13.42 -20.34
C GLY A 363 -11.55 12.55 -21.54
N ARG A 364 -10.81 11.45 -21.35
CA ARG A 364 -10.50 10.49 -22.42
C ARG A 364 -11.75 9.78 -22.94
N ILE A 365 -12.66 9.39 -22.07
CA ILE A 365 -13.95 8.79 -22.47
C ILE A 365 -14.82 9.81 -23.20
N ARG A 366 -14.92 11.06 -22.71
CA ARG A 366 -15.66 12.15 -23.37
C ARG A 366 -15.11 12.45 -24.76
N HIS A 367 -13.80 12.52 -24.91
CA HIS A 367 -13.13 12.68 -26.21
C HIS A 367 -13.55 11.56 -27.17
N ARG A 368 -13.47 10.29 -26.74
CA ARG A 368 -13.90 9.13 -27.57
C ARG A 368 -15.40 9.14 -27.92
N LEU A 369 -16.23 9.78 -27.10
CA LEU A 369 -17.67 9.97 -27.34
C LEU A 369 -17.98 11.23 -28.17
N GLY A 370 -16.97 12.03 -28.53
CA GLY A 370 -17.11 13.26 -29.31
C GLY A 370 -17.37 14.52 -28.48
N ASP A 371 -17.47 14.43 -27.16
CA ASP A 371 -17.54 15.58 -26.27
C ASP A 371 -16.14 16.16 -26.03
N LEU A 372 -15.62 16.86 -27.04
CA LEU A 372 -14.29 17.44 -27.02
C LEU A 372 -14.16 18.59 -26.01
N ARG A 373 -15.22 19.39 -25.83
CA ARG A 373 -15.20 20.51 -24.87
C ARG A 373 -15.18 19.99 -23.44
N GLY A 374 -16.06 19.05 -23.10
CA GLY A 374 -16.06 18.42 -21.77
C GLY A 374 -14.79 17.61 -21.49
N ALA A 375 -14.11 17.11 -22.53
CA ALA A 375 -12.78 16.51 -22.40
C ALA A 375 -11.70 17.53 -22.01
N VAL A 376 -11.66 18.69 -22.68
CA VAL A 376 -10.71 19.77 -22.36
C VAL A 376 -10.91 20.25 -20.91
N GLU A 377 -12.16 20.46 -20.47
CA GLU A 377 -12.47 20.85 -19.09
C GLU A 377 -11.93 19.84 -18.06
N ASP A 378 -12.06 18.54 -18.35
CA ASP A 378 -11.55 17.48 -17.48
C ASP A 378 -10.03 17.46 -17.43
N TYR A 379 -9.36 17.65 -18.56
CA TYR A 379 -7.90 17.75 -18.60
C TYR A 379 -7.39 19.00 -17.90
N ASP A 380 -8.05 20.15 -18.06
CA ASP A 380 -7.75 21.39 -17.34
C ASP A 380 -7.80 21.16 -15.83
N ALA A 381 -8.88 20.54 -15.35
CA ALA A 381 -9.05 20.24 -13.94
C ALA A 381 -8.04 19.20 -13.43
N ALA A 382 -7.65 18.20 -14.23
CA ALA A 382 -6.58 17.27 -13.89
C ALA A 382 -5.22 17.99 -13.76
N LEU A 383 -4.93 18.94 -14.65
CA LEU A 383 -3.69 19.73 -14.64
C LEU A 383 -3.65 20.76 -13.51
N ALA A 384 -4.79 21.31 -13.11
CA ALA A 384 -4.89 22.15 -11.92
C ALA A 384 -4.53 21.38 -10.63
N LEU A 385 -4.87 20.08 -10.59
CA LEU A 385 -4.53 19.19 -9.47
C LEU A 385 -3.09 18.68 -9.53
N ARG A 386 -2.58 18.38 -10.73
CA ARG A 386 -1.22 17.87 -10.95
C ARG A 386 -0.55 18.59 -12.13
N PRO A 387 0.08 19.76 -11.90
CA PRO A 387 0.68 20.56 -12.97
C PRO A 387 1.84 19.91 -13.73
N GLY A 388 2.52 18.93 -13.12
CA GLY A 388 3.64 18.19 -13.72
C GLY A 388 3.22 16.94 -14.50
N TRP A 389 1.93 16.70 -14.70
CA TRP A 389 1.45 15.49 -15.38
C TRP A 389 1.32 15.71 -16.89
N TRP A 390 2.22 15.11 -17.67
CA TRP A 390 2.27 15.31 -19.12
C TRP A 390 1.10 14.63 -19.87
N VAL A 391 0.54 13.54 -19.33
CA VAL A 391 -0.50 12.74 -20.01
C VAL A 391 -1.79 13.55 -20.29
N PRO A 392 -2.34 14.33 -19.34
CA PRO A 392 -3.43 15.25 -19.65
C PRO A 392 -3.09 16.32 -20.68
N LEU A 393 -1.84 16.82 -20.74
CA LEU A 393 -1.44 17.83 -21.74
C LEU A 393 -1.50 17.25 -23.15
N ASP A 394 -0.95 16.05 -23.34
CA ASP A 394 -1.00 15.35 -24.63
C ASP A 394 -2.45 15.12 -25.09
N ASN A 395 -3.29 14.56 -24.21
CA ASN A 395 -4.69 14.32 -24.55
C ASN A 395 -5.49 15.62 -24.79
N ARG A 396 -5.19 16.70 -24.05
CA ARG A 396 -5.79 18.02 -24.25
C ARG A 396 -5.36 18.63 -25.57
N ALA A 397 -4.10 18.47 -25.98
CA ALA A 397 -3.61 18.92 -27.26
C ALA A 397 -4.37 18.28 -28.42
N LEU A 398 -4.59 16.96 -28.36
CA LEU A 398 -5.38 16.24 -29.37
C LEU A 398 -6.85 16.70 -29.39
N ALA A 399 -7.45 16.93 -28.22
CA ALA A 399 -8.83 17.45 -28.14
C ALA A 399 -8.94 18.89 -28.68
N ARG A 400 -7.98 19.76 -28.37
CA ARG A 400 -7.89 21.14 -28.87
C ARG A 400 -7.68 21.18 -30.38
N LEU A 401 -6.81 20.32 -30.91
CA LEU A 401 -6.61 20.17 -32.35
C LEU A 401 -7.91 19.77 -33.06
N ALA A 402 -8.66 18.82 -32.49
CA ALA A 402 -9.96 18.41 -33.02
C ALA A 402 -11.02 19.52 -32.95
N LEU A 403 -10.89 20.47 -32.02
CA LEU A 403 -11.68 21.70 -31.92
C LEU A 403 -11.16 22.84 -32.83
N GLY A 404 -10.04 22.65 -33.53
CA GLY A 404 -9.41 23.65 -34.39
C GLY A 404 -8.44 24.61 -33.68
N ASP A 405 -8.21 24.45 -32.37
CA ASP A 405 -7.23 25.22 -31.60
C ASP A 405 -5.82 24.64 -31.77
N VAL A 406 -5.23 24.92 -32.93
CA VAL A 406 -3.88 24.46 -33.30
C VAL A 406 -2.81 25.10 -32.39
N ALA A 407 -2.96 26.37 -32.04
CA ALA A 407 -1.99 27.09 -31.21
C ALA A 407 -1.97 26.54 -29.78
N GLY A 408 -3.13 26.31 -29.17
CA GLY A 408 -3.24 25.68 -27.85
C GLY A 408 -2.75 24.25 -27.83
N ALA A 409 -2.95 23.48 -28.92
CA ALA A 409 -2.40 22.14 -29.05
C ALA A 409 -0.87 22.11 -29.09
N LEU A 410 -0.23 23.03 -29.82
CA LEU A 410 1.23 23.16 -29.85
C LEU A 410 1.78 23.56 -28.47
N ALA A 411 1.16 24.52 -27.80
CA ALA A 411 1.59 24.98 -26.47
C ALA A 411 1.52 23.84 -25.42
N ASP A 412 0.49 23.00 -25.49
CA ASP A 412 0.35 21.85 -24.62
C ASP A 412 1.43 20.80 -24.87
N LEU A 413 1.73 20.51 -26.13
CA LEU A 413 2.76 19.54 -26.52
C LEU A 413 4.17 20.04 -26.21
N ASP A 414 4.44 21.34 -26.36
CA ASP A 414 5.71 21.95 -25.96
C ASP A 414 5.93 21.78 -24.45
N ARG A 415 4.89 22.04 -23.65
CA ARG A 415 4.95 21.82 -22.20
C ARG A 415 5.09 20.33 -21.85
N ALA A 416 4.37 19.44 -22.53
CA ALA A 416 4.46 18.00 -22.31
C ALA A 416 5.87 17.47 -22.62
N ILE A 417 6.49 17.90 -23.72
CA ILE A 417 7.87 17.56 -24.09
C ILE A 417 8.86 18.13 -23.08
N GLY A 418 8.63 19.35 -22.56
CA GLY A 418 9.46 19.91 -21.49
C GLY A 418 9.43 19.07 -20.20
N LEU A 419 8.30 18.43 -19.89
CA LEU A 419 8.14 17.54 -18.74
C LEU A 419 8.70 16.12 -19.00
N ALA A 420 8.55 15.60 -20.21
CA ALA A 420 8.89 14.22 -20.56
C ALA A 420 9.57 14.10 -21.93
N PRO A 421 10.81 14.63 -22.10
CA PRO A 421 11.46 14.77 -23.41
C PRO A 421 11.85 13.45 -24.08
N ALA A 422 11.91 12.35 -23.32
CA ALA A 422 12.23 11.01 -23.82
C ALA A 422 11.02 10.25 -24.36
N VAL A 423 9.80 10.78 -24.22
CA VAL A 423 8.57 10.11 -24.69
C VAL A 423 8.40 10.36 -26.19
N ALA A 424 8.72 9.35 -27.00
CA ALA A 424 8.68 9.44 -28.47
C ALA A 424 7.32 9.89 -29.02
N ARG A 425 6.22 9.46 -28.38
CA ARG A 425 4.85 9.82 -28.76
C ARG A 425 4.60 11.33 -28.75
N LEU A 426 5.12 12.07 -27.77
CA LEU A 426 4.89 13.52 -27.67
C LEU A 426 5.48 14.28 -28.87
N TRP A 427 6.65 13.82 -29.34
CA TRP A 427 7.27 14.35 -30.56
C TRP A 427 6.45 13.97 -31.80
N ALA A 428 5.96 12.74 -31.88
CA ALA A 428 5.09 12.32 -32.98
C ALA A 428 3.79 13.13 -33.06
N ASP A 429 3.14 13.34 -31.92
CA ASP A 429 1.90 14.12 -31.80
C ASP A 429 2.15 15.59 -32.15
N ARG A 430 3.26 16.21 -31.69
CA ARG A 430 3.62 17.58 -32.09
C ARG A 430 3.96 17.70 -33.57
N GLY A 431 4.67 16.73 -34.13
CA GLY A 431 4.94 16.69 -35.58
C GLY A 431 3.66 16.59 -36.41
N ALA A 432 2.67 15.82 -35.94
CA ALA A 432 1.37 15.73 -36.58
C ALA A 432 0.58 17.04 -36.51
N VAL A 433 0.60 17.74 -35.36
CA VAL A 433 -0.01 19.06 -35.18
C VAL A 433 0.68 20.11 -36.07
N ARG A 434 2.01 20.12 -36.16
CA ARG A 434 2.79 21.03 -37.03
C ARG A 434 2.48 20.85 -38.51
N LEU A 435 2.18 19.63 -38.96
CA LEU A 435 1.68 19.40 -40.32
C LEU A 435 0.32 20.07 -40.56
N VAL A 436 -0.56 20.11 -39.56
CA VAL A 436 -1.82 20.84 -39.67
C VAL A 436 -1.61 22.35 -39.61
N ALA A 437 -0.66 22.80 -38.80
CA ALA A 437 -0.24 24.20 -38.74
C ALA A 437 0.44 24.71 -40.02
N GLY A 438 0.79 23.81 -40.95
CA GLY A 438 1.44 24.18 -42.22
C GLY A 438 2.96 24.32 -42.13
N ASP A 439 3.59 23.77 -41.10
CA ASP A 439 5.05 23.76 -40.91
C ASP A 439 5.63 22.35 -41.13
N PRO A 440 5.83 21.93 -42.39
CA PRO A 440 6.33 20.59 -42.69
C PRO A 440 7.81 20.39 -42.31
N ALA A 441 8.60 21.47 -42.20
CA ALA A 441 10.02 21.38 -41.81
C ALA A 441 10.16 21.04 -40.33
N ALA A 442 9.50 21.79 -39.45
CA ALA A 442 9.51 21.51 -38.02
C ALA A 442 8.76 20.22 -37.67
N ALA A 443 7.74 19.85 -38.45
CA ALA A 443 7.09 18.56 -38.32
C ALA A 443 8.03 17.39 -38.63
N LEU A 444 8.83 17.50 -39.69
CA LEU A 444 9.79 16.46 -40.06
C LEU A 444 10.83 16.26 -38.94
N ALA A 445 11.37 17.35 -38.39
CA ALA A 445 12.34 17.29 -37.29
C ALA A 445 11.77 16.57 -36.06
N ASP A 446 10.52 16.87 -35.68
CA ASP A 446 9.84 16.20 -34.57
C ASP A 446 9.60 14.71 -34.84
N LEU A 447 9.18 14.35 -36.06
CA LEU A 447 8.95 12.96 -36.43
C LEU A 447 10.26 12.16 -36.50
N GLU A 448 11.36 12.76 -36.94
CA GLU A 448 12.69 12.16 -36.89
C GLU A 448 13.18 11.99 -35.46
N ARG A 449 12.88 12.95 -34.57
CA ARG A 449 13.15 12.81 -33.14
C ARG A 449 12.34 11.66 -32.53
N ALA A 450 11.07 11.51 -32.89
CA ALA A 450 10.23 10.39 -32.44
C ALA A 450 10.82 9.04 -32.88
N VAL A 451 11.24 8.92 -34.15
CA VAL A 451 11.90 7.70 -34.68
C VAL A 451 13.22 7.42 -33.94
N ALA A 452 14.03 8.45 -33.69
CA ALA A 452 15.28 8.31 -32.94
C ALA A 452 15.07 7.85 -31.48
N LEU A 453 13.91 8.18 -30.89
CA LEU A 453 13.48 7.70 -29.58
C LEU A 453 12.78 6.33 -29.63
N GLY A 454 12.77 5.66 -30.79
CA GLY A 454 12.26 4.30 -30.96
C GLY A 454 10.79 4.20 -31.40
N ALA A 455 10.14 5.29 -31.83
CA ALA A 455 8.81 5.18 -32.43
C ALA A 455 8.87 4.53 -33.82
N ASP A 456 8.28 3.34 -33.95
CA ASP A 456 8.14 2.61 -35.21
C ASP A 456 6.69 2.16 -35.44
N ASP A 457 5.77 3.12 -35.46
CA ASP A 457 4.38 2.91 -35.83
C ASP A 457 4.05 3.51 -37.20
N ALA A 458 2.99 2.98 -37.82
CA ALA A 458 2.60 3.40 -39.17
C ALA A 458 2.17 4.87 -39.27
N GLY A 459 1.67 5.47 -38.18
CA GLY A 459 1.26 6.86 -38.11
C GLY A 459 2.46 7.81 -38.21
N VAL A 460 3.54 7.52 -37.48
CA VAL A 460 4.78 8.32 -37.49
C VAL A 460 5.38 8.34 -38.89
N HIS A 461 5.57 7.19 -39.50
CA HIS A 461 6.14 7.09 -40.85
C HIS A 461 5.22 7.69 -41.93
N TYR A 462 3.91 7.60 -41.75
CA TYR A 462 2.95 8.23 -42.66
C TYR A 462 3.01 9.75 -42.61
N ASN A 463 3.03 10.32 -41.41
CA ASN A 463 3.19 11.76 -41.22
C ASN A 463 4.58 12.23 -41.67
N ARG A 464 5.62 11.41 -41.49
CA ARG A 464 6.97 11.71 -42.01
C ARG A 464 6.96 11.80 -43.53
N GLY A 465 6.29 10.86 -44.21
CA GLY A 465 6.10 10.92 -45.65
C GLY A 465 5.30 12.15 -46.11
N ARG A 466 4.26 12.55 -45.36
CA ARG A 466 3.52 13.80 -45.63
C ARG A 466 4.38 15.06 -45.49
N ALA A 467 5.22 15.11 -44.45
CA ALA A 467 6.16 16.21 -44.25
C ALA A 467 7.16 16.30 -45.41
N LEU A 468 7.80 15.17 -45.75
CA LEU A 468 8.76 15.07 -46.85
C LEU A 468 8.14 15.45 -48.21
N ALA A 469 6.91 15.01 -48.48
CA ALA A 469 6.21 15.34 -49.71
C ALA A 469 5.95 16.86 -49.84
N ARG A 470 5.53 17.51 -48.75
CA ARG A 470 5.32 18.97 -48.70
C ARG A 470 6.62 19.77 -48.85
N LEU A 471 7.76 19.16 -48.53
CA LEU A 471 9.09 19.73 -48.75
C LEU A 471 9.68 19.39 -50.13
N GLY A 472 8.93 18.72 -51.02
CA GLY A 472 9.40 18.32 -52.35
C GLY A 472 10.34 17.10 -52.37
N ARG A 473 10.54 16.42 -51.23
CA ARG A 473 11.44 15.26 -51.08
C ARG A 473 10.72 13.96 -51.44
N ALA A 474 10.36 13.81 -52.72
CA ALA A 474 9.45 12.77 -53.20
C ALA A 474 9.94 11.33 -52.97
N GLU A 475 11.23 11.05 -53.17
CA GLU A 475 11.78 9.69 -53.00
C GLU A 475 11.77 9.25 -51.53
N GLU A 476 12.15 10.15 -50.63
CA GLU A 476 12.14 9.90 -49.19
C GLU A 476 10.71 9.79 -48.65
N ALA A 477 9.79 10.60 -49.18
CA ALA A 477 8.37 10.49 -48.87
C ALA A 477 7.82 9.10 -49.24
N ALA A 478 8.13 8.61 -50.44
CA ALA A 478 7.74 7.28 -50.88
C ALA A 478 8.34 6.18 -50.00
N ALA A 479 9.61 6.30 -49.59
CA ALA A 479 10.23 5.37 -48.65
C ALA A 479 9.53 5.35 -47.28
N ALA A 480 9.21 6.52 -46.72
CA ALA A 480 8.48 6.64 -45.46
C ALA A 480 7.07 6.03 -45.55
N TRP A 481 6.34 6.27 -46.65
CA TRP A 481 5.03 5.65 -46.88
C TRP A 481 5.11 4.14 -47.11
N ARG A 482 6.17 3.62 -47.75
CA ARG A 482 6.42 2.17 -47.83
C ARG A 482 6.62 1.56 -46.44
N ARG A 483 7.38 2.22 -45.56
CA ARG A 483 7.52 1.76 -44.16
C ARG A 483 6.18 1.76 -43.43
N ALA A 484 5.40 2.82 -43.54
CA ALA A 484 4.05 2.88 -42.97
C ALA A 484 3.10 1.81 -43.54
N CYS A 485 3.20 1.50 -44.84
CA CYS A 485 2.46 0.42 -45.49
C CYS A 485 2.86 -0.96 -44.95
N ALA A 486 4.16 -1.23 -44.80
CA ALA A 486 4.67 -2.46 -44.21
C ALA A 486 4.21 -2.65 -42.75
N LEU A 487 3.99 -1.55 -42.04
CA LEU A 487 3.41 -1.51 -40.69
C LEU A 487 1.86 -1.57 -40.68
N GLY A 488 1.22 -1.87 -41.81
CA GLY A 488 -0.21 -2.18 -41.92
C GLY A 488 -1.13 -1.02 -42.30
N LEU A 489 -0.60 0.18 -42.62
CA LEU A 489 -1.45 1.32 -43.00
C LEU A 489 -1.80 1.32 -44.49
N ALA A 490 -2.97 0.77 -44.84
CA ALA A 490 -3.42 0.57 -46.23
C ALA A 490 -3.40 1.83 -47.11
N ARG A 491 -3.72 3.01 -46.56
CA ARG A 491 -3.65 4.28 -47.32
C ARG A 491 -2.21 4.72 -47.61
N ALA A 492 -1.24 4.33 -46.79
CA ALA A 492 0.16 4.60 -47.05
C ALA A 492 0.65 3.77 -48.24
N CYS A 493 0.10 2.57 -48.46
CA CYS A 493 0.39 1.76 -49.64
C CYS A 493 -0.04 2.47 -50.95
N ARG A 494 -1.20 3.14 -50.92
CA ARG A 494 -1.65 3.97 -52.05
C ARG A 494 -0.74 5.17 -52.28
N ALA A 495 -0.40 5.90 -51.21
CA ALA A 495 0.50 7.04 -51.27
C ALA A 495 1.92 6.67 -51.75
N ALA A 496 2.40 5.46 -51.44
CA ALA A 496 3.69 4.94 -51.89
C ALA A 496 3.73 4.57 -53.38
N GLY A 497 2.57 4.26 -53.99
CA GLY A 497 2.45 3.83 -55.40
C GLY A 497 2.11 4.94 -56.39
N SER A 498 1.49 6.04 -55.95
CA SER A 498 1.15 7.19 -56.81
C SER A 498 2.32 8.18 -56.90
N ARG A 499 2.73 8.59 -58.12
CA ARG A 499 3.48 9.85 -58.29
C ARG A 499 2.61 10.99 -57.74
N ALA A 500 3.09 11.63 -56.68
CA ALA A 500 2.38 12.58 -55.84
C ALA A 500 1.42 13.54 -56.60
N ARG A 501 0.11 13.32 -56.47
CA ARG A 501 -0.93 14.35 -56.63
C ARG A 501 -2.04 14.11 -55.60
N GLU A 502 -2.39 15.18 -54.89
CA GLU A 502 -3.24 15.19 -53.70
C GLU A 502 -4.73 14.93 -53.99
N GLY A 503 -5.42 14.41 -52.97
CA GLY A 503 -6.84 14.61 -52.73
C GLY A 503 -7.07 14.96 -51.25
N THR A 504 -7.89 15.98 -51.01
CA THR A 504 -8.47 16.57 -49.76
C THR A 504 -8.11 16.00 -48.37
N PRO A 505 -8.03 16.87 -47.32
CA PRO A 505 -7.75 16.46 -45.94
C PRO A 505 -8.89 15.62 -45.36
N ALA A 506 -8.66 14.32 -45.24
CA ALA A 506 -9.52 13.37 -44.52
C ALA A 506 -9.05 13.21 -43.06
N PRO A 507 -9.92 12.82 -42.12
CA PRO A 507 -9.65 12.91 -40.68
C PRO A 507 -8.40 12.13 -40.26
N PHE A 508 -7.78 12.63 -39.20
CA PHE A 508 -6.55 12.13 -38.63
C PHE A 508 -6.58 10.59 -38.52
N PRO A 509 -5.51 9.87 -38.91
CA PRO A 509 -5.27 8.63 -38.20
C PRO A 509 -5.10 8.98 -36.73
N GLY A 510 -6.01 8.56 -35.86
CA GLY A 510 -5.56 8.36 -34.49
C GLY A 510 -4.34 7.45 -34.57
N PHE A 511 -3.20 7.88 -34.02
CA PHE A 511 -2.17 6.93 -33.63
C PHE A 511 -2.91 5.85 -32.83
N GLY A 512 -2.89 4.61 -33.33
CA GLY A 512 -3.88 3.61 -32.98
C GLY A 512 -4.10 3.50 -31.47
N ASN A 513 -5.35 3.24 -31.07
CA ASN A 513 -5.82 3.02 -29.70
C ASN A 513 -5.11 1.88 -28.92
N GLY A 514 -4.00 1.34 -29.44
CA GLY A 514 -3.09 0.48 -28.70
C GLY A 514 -2.11 1.35 -27.93
N ILE A 515 -2.50 1.83 -26.75
CA ILE A 515 -1.62 2.47 -25.76
C ILE A 515 -0.64 1.40 -25.25
N PRO A 516 0.66 1.37 -25.63
CA PRO A 516 1.66 0.58 -24.94
C PRO A 516 2.26 1.51 -23.87
N GLY A 517 1.49 1.69 -22.81
CA GLY A 517 1.87 2.49 -21.64
C GLY A 517 1.16 2.04 -20.36
N ARG A 518 0.41 0.94 -20.42
CA ARG A 518 -0.38 0.45 -19.28
C ARG A 518 0.47 -0.12 -18.14
N GLU A 519 1.75 -0.39 -18.36
CA GLU A 519 2.56 -1.17 -17.40
C GLU A 519 3.49 -0.36 -16.49
N GLN A 520 3.81 0.91 -16.76
CA GLN A 520 4.82 1.61 -15.94
C GLN A 520 4.30 2.69 -14.98
N GLU A 521 3.08 3.22 -15.14
CA GLU A 521 2.61 4.31 -14.25
C GLU A 521 1.40 3.97 -13.37
N SER A 522 0.71 2.83 -13.59
CA SER A 522 -0.35 2.38 -12.66
C SER A 522 0.20 1.72 -11.38
N ALA A 523 1.51 1.44 -11.34
CA ALA A 523 2.20 0.90 -10.16
C ALA A 523 2.47 1.95 -9.05
N GLY A 524 2.14 3.22 -9.28
CA GLY A 524 2.42 4.32 -8.35
C GLY A 524 1.26 4.75 -7.43
N MET A 525 0.21 3.94 -7.27
CA MET A 525 -0.90 4.21 -6.33
C MET A 525 -0.86 3.31 -5.10
N THR A 526 0.32 3.15 -4.52
CA THR A 526 0.45 2.86 -3.09
C THR A 526 1.24 4.00 -2.47
N ASP A 527 0.51 5.01 -2.01
CA ASP A 527 0.78 5.74 -0.78
C ASP A 527 -0.55 6.24 -0.21
#